data_AF-A0A659SB46-F1
#
_entry.id   AF-A0A659SB46-F1
#
_cell.length_a   1.000
_cell.length_b   1.000
_cell.length_c   1.000
_cell.angle_alpha   90.00
_cell.angle_beta   90.00
_cell.angle_gamma   90.00
#
_symmetry.space_group_name_H-M   'P 1'
#
loop_
_entity.id
_entity.type
_entity.pdbx_description
1 polymer ?
#
loop_
_entity_poly.entity_id
_entity_poly.type
_entity_poly.pdbx_seq_one_letter_code
_entity_poly.pdbx_strand_id
1 'polypeptide(L)'
;SRGRLYWMKVYQLPEASRGARGRPIVNLLPLEANERITAILPVREYEEGVNVFMATASGTVKKTALPEFSSPRTAGIIAVTLNDRAERHGHPRPRGTDDVL
;
A
#
# COMPACT_ATOMS: atom_id res chain seq x y z
N SER A 1 2.20 0.48 6.44
CA SER A 1 1.22 0.33 7.53
C SER A 1 0.53 1.64 7.92
N ARG A 2 0.53 2.71 7.10
CA ARG A 2 -0.26 3.95 7.36
C ARG A 2 -1.63 3.93 6.67
N GLY A 3 -2.00 2.80 6.06
CA GLY A 3 -3.25 2.65 5.33
C GLY A 3 -3.34 3.45 4.02
N ARG A 4 -2.20 3.90 3.46
CA ARG A 4 -2.14 4.61 2.18
C ARG A 4 -1.97 3.64 1.02
N LEU A 5 -2.53 4.03 -0.12
CA LEU A 5 -2.38 3.35 -1.40
C LEU A 5 -1.72 4.28 -2.41
N TYR A 6 -0.80 3.71 -3.18
CA TYR A 6 -0.05 4.40 -4.22
C TYR A 6 -0.17 3.63 -5.53
N TRP A 7 -0.06 4.36 -6.63
CA TRP A 7 -0.01 3.79 -7.97
C TRP A 7 1.35 4.04 -8.59
N MET A 8 1.81 3.04 -9.34
CA MET A 8 2.98 3.16 -10.17
C MET A 8 2.72 2.39 -11.45
N LYS A 9 2.93 3.04 -12.59
CA LYS A 9 2.91 2.34 -13.87
C LYS A 9 4.19 1.54 -14.01
N VAL A 10 4.10 0.31 -14.50
CA VAL A 10 5.23 -0.63 -14.56
C VAL A 10 6.44 -0.02 -15.29
N TYR A 11 6.23 0.77 -16.34
CA TYR A 11 7.29 1.44 -17.09
C TYR A 11 8.03 2.54 -16.32
N GLN A 12 7.51 2.99 -15.17
CA GLN A 12 8.20 3.96 -14.31
C GLN A 12 9.26 3.29 -13.43
N LEU A 13 9.22 1.96 -13.34
CA LEU A 13 10.28 1.21 -12.66
C LEU A 13 11.58 1.32 -13.46
N PRO A 14 12.72 1.47 -12.77
CA PRO A 14 14.01 1.54 -13.44
C PRO A 14 14.31 0.23 -14.14
N GLU A 15 14.59 0.31 -15.44
CA GLU A 15 15.12 -0.83 -16.18
C GLU A 15 16.52 -1.16 -15.68
N ALA A 16 16.74 -2.43 -15.35
CA ALA A 16 18.01 -2.90 -14.85
C ALA A 16 18.30 -4.29 -15.42
N SER A 17 19.58 -4.59 -15.63
CA SER A 17 19.99 -5.93 -16.04
C SER A 17 19.63 -6.96 -14.96
N ARG A 18 19.46 -8.23 -15.34
CA ARG A 18 19.07 -9.31 -14.41
C ARG A 18 19.98 -9.43 -13.17
N GLY A 19 21.26 -9.05 -13.28
CA GLY A 19 22.23 -9.09 -12.18
C GLY A 19 22.32 -7.80 -11.36
N ALA A 20 21.59 -6.75 -11.72
CA ALA A 20 21.61 -5.48 -11.00
C ALA A 20 20.71 -5.53 -9.77
N ARG A 21 21.11 -4.83 -8.70
CA ARG A 21 20.35 -4.75 -7.44
C ARG A 21 19.03 -3.96 -7.52
N GLY A 22 18.76 -3.29 -8.65
CA GLY A 22 17.62 -2.38 -8.80
C GLY A 22 17.77 -1.09 -8.01
N ARG A 23 16.68 -0.32 -7.89
CA ARG A 23 16.61 0.89 -7.05
C ARG A 23 15.71 0.63 -5.84
N PRO A 24 16.02 1.19 -4.66
CA PRO A 24 15.13 1.10 -3.50
C PRO A 24 13.74 1.66 -3.80
N ILE A 25 12.69 0.90 -3.48
CA ILE A 25 11.29 1.28 -3.74
C ILE A 25 10.86 2.54 -2.98
N VAL A 26 11.48 2.81 -1.82
CA VAL A 26 11.26 4.01 -1.01
C VAL A 26 11.64 5.30 -1.73
N ASN A 27 12.49 5.23 -2.76
CA ASN A 27 12.88 6.39 -3.57
C ASN A 27 11.95 6.62 -4.76
N LEU A 28 11.03 5.69 -5.02
CA LEU A 28 10.14 5.71 -6.19
C LEU A 28 8.73 6.21 -5.82
N LEU A 29 8.38 6.20 -4.53
CA LEU A 29 7.08 6.60 -4.01
C LEU A 29 7.25 7.66 -2.92
N PRO A 30 6.32 8.62 -2.79
CA PRO A 30 6.34 9.63 -1.74
C PRO A 30 5.83 9.02 -0.42
N LEU A 31 6.68 8.18 0.18
CA LEU A 31 6.42 7.54 1.47
C LEU A 31 6.78 8.49 2.63
N GLU A 32 5.98 8.48 3.67
CA GLU A 32 6.27 9.22 4.91
C GLU A 32 7.38 8.54 5.73
N ALA A 33 7.94 9.26 6.69
CA ALA A 33 8.90 8.69 7.63
C ALA A 33 8.30 7.49 8.38
N ASN A 34 9.04 6.37 8.40
CA ASN A 34 8.63 5.07 8.95
C ASN A 34 7.45 4.38 8.23
N GLU A 35 7.05 4.86 7.06
CA GLU A 35 6.09 4.16 6.23
C GLU A 35 6.73 2.98 5.51
N ARG A 36 6.05 1.83 5.55
CA ARG A 36 6.48 0.59 4.90
C ARG A 36 5.36 0.08 3.99
N ILE A 37 5.78 -0.44 2.84
CA ILE A 37 4.91 -1.13 1.89
C ILE A 37 4.55 -2.49 2.48
N THR A 38 3.26 -2.81 2.50
CA THR A 38 2.74 -4.07 3.06
C THR A 38 2.38 -5.07 1.96
N ALA A 39 1.81 -4.59 0.85
CA ALA A 39 1.43 -5.42 -0.28
C ALA A 39 1.63 -4.67 -1.61
N ILE A 40 1.77 -5.43 -2.69
CA ILE A 40 1.82 -4.94 -4.07
C ILE A 40 0.80 -5.75 -4.86
N LEU A 41 -0.20 -5.08 -5.42
CA LEU A 41 -1.24 -5.71 -6.23
C LEU A 41 -1.08 -5.28 -7.70
N PRO A 42 -0.69 -6.19 -8.61
CA PRO A 42 -0.66 -5.87 -10.03
C PRO A 42 -2.10 -5.78 -10.57
N VAL A 43 -2.49 -4.60 -11.05
CA VAL A 43 -3.81 -4.35 -11.65
C VAL A 43 -3.65 -4.04 -13.12
N ARG A 44 -4.31 -4.82 -13.98
CA ARG A 44 -4.36 -4.57 -15.44
C ARG A 44 -5.55 -3.70 -15.80
N GLU A 45 -6.73 -4.08 -15.30
CA GLU A 45 -8.00 -3.43 -15.55
C GLU A 45 -8.78 -3.31 -14.23
N TYR A 46 -9.60 -2.25 -14.11
CA TYR A 46 -10.42 -2.00 -12.94
C TYR A 46 -11.81 -2.61 -13.14
N GLU A 47 -11.87 -3.94 -13.09
CA GLU A 47 -13.09 -4.71 -13.35
C GLU A 47 -14.12 -4.59 -12.21
N GLU A 48 -15.40 -4.55 -12.58
CA GLU A 48 -16.51 -4.67 -11.63
C GLU A 48 -16.57 -6.09 -11.02
N GLY A 49 -17.03 -6.20 -9.78
CA GLY A 49 -17.07 -7.48 -9.06
C GLY A 49 -15.75 -7.88 -8.38
N VAL A 50 -14.62 -7.30 -8.79
CA VAL A 50 -13.34 -7.44 -8.10
C VAL A 50 -13.28 -6.46 -6.93
N ASN A 51 -12.77 -6.94 -5.80
CA ASN A 51 -12.66 -6.15 -4.58
C ASN A 51 -11.25 -6.28 -4.02
N VAL A 52 -10.76 -5.20 -3.43
CA VAL A 52 -9.55 -5.18 -2.63
C VAL A 52 -9.94 -5.40 -1.17
N PHE A 53 -9.41 -6.45 -0.56
CA PHE A 53 -9.65 -6.73 0.85
C PHE A 53 -8.43 -6.29 1.66
N MET A 54 -8.65 -5.49 2.70
CA MET A 54 -7.62 -4.97 3.58
C MET A 54 -7.90 -5.42 5.00
N ALA A 55 -6.89 -5.94 5.69
CA ALA A 55 -6.96 -6.26 7.11
C ALA A 55 -5.94 -5.43 7.89
N THR A 56 -6.32 -4.98 9.08
CA THR A 56 -5.42 -4.28 10.00
C THR A 56 -5.01 -5.19 11.16
N ALA A 57 -3.85 -4.91 11.75
CA ALA A 57 -3.37 -5.55 12.98
C ALA A 57 -4.37 -5.53 14.15
N SER A 58 -5.27 -4.53 14.18
CA SER A 58 -6.30 -4.36 15.21
C SER A 58 -7.55 -5.20 14.97
N GLY A 59 -7.57 -6.04 13.94
CA GLY A 59 -8.73 -6.87 13.57
C GLY A 59 -9.81 -6.10 12.80
N THR A 60 -9.50 -4.91 12.28
CA THR A 60 -10.42 -4.17 11.41
C THR A 60 -10.23 -4.65 9.98
N VAL A 61 -11.32 -5.02 9.33
CA VAL A 61 -11.32 -5.40 7.91
C VAL A 61 -12.06 -4.36 7.09
N LYS A 62 -11.55 -4.06 5.90
CA LYS A 62 -12.18 -3.18 4.93
C LYS A 62 -12.16 -3.84 3.57
N LYS A 63 -13.34 -3.92 2.95
CA LYS A 63 -13.50 -4.37 1.57
C LYS A 63 -13.91 -3.17 0.72
N THR A 64 -13.23 -2.96 -0.40
CA THR A 64 -13.49 -1.85 -1.31
C THR A 64 -13.49 -2.33 -2.74
N ALA A 65 -14.43 -1.86 -3.56
CA ALA A 65 -14.51 -2.27 -4.96
C ALA A 65 -13.28 -1.77 -5.73
N LEU A 66 -12.71 -2.61 -6.59
CA LEU A 66 -11.52 -2.25 -7.37
C LEU A 66 -11.72 -0.95 -8.20
N PRO A 67 -12.89 -0.70 -8.84
CA PRO A 67 -13.15 0.54 -9.56
C PRO A 67 -13.01 1.83 -8.76
N GLU A 68 -13.14 1.79 -7.42
CA GLU A 68 -12.92 2.98 -6.57
C GLU A 68 -11.45 3.45 -6.59
N PHE A 69 -10.52 2.58 -7.00
CA PHE A 69 -9.10 2.89 -7.14
C PHE A 69 -8.70 3.29 -8.56
N SER A 70 -9.66 3.48 -9.48
CA SER A 70 -9.43 3.82 -10.89
C SER A 70 -8.88 5.23 -11.14
N SER A 71 -8.84 6.09 -10.11
CA SER A 71 -8.39 7.48 -10.18
C SER A 71 -7.04 7.69 -9.48
N PRO A 72 -5.90 7.36 -10.15
CA PRO A 72 -4.58 7.45 -9.53
C PRO A 72 -4.17 8.89 -9.24
N ARG A 73 -3.60 9.12 -8.05
CA ARG A 73 -3.04 10.40 -7.62
C ARG A 73 -1.57 10.22 -7.24
N THR A 74 -0.71 11.15 -7.63
CA THR A 74 0.74 11.09 -7.33
C THR A 74 1.01 11.06 -5.83
N ALA A 75 0.20 11.76 -5.02
CA ALA A 75 0.32 11.77 -3.56
C ALA A 75 -0.23 10.51 -2.87
N GLY A 76 -0.79 9.56 -3.63
CA GLY A 76 -1.55 8.44 -3.09
C GLY A 76 -2.92 8.85 -2.53
N ILE A 77 -3.66 7.87 -2.02
CA ILE A 77 -4.92 8.06 -1.29
C ILE A 77 -4.90 7.30 0.05
N ILE A 78 -5.85 7.62 0.93
CA ILE A 78 -6.12 6.82 2.13
C ILE A 78 -7.02 5.66 1.73
N ALA A 79 -6.48 4.44 1.75
CA ALA A 79 -7.22 3.22 1.45
C ALA A 79 -7.94 2.68 2.69
N VAL A 80 -7.31 2.76 3.87
CA VAL A 80 -7.93 2.40 5.15
C VAL A 80 -7.57 3.44 6.22
N THR A 81 -8.57 3.90 6.97
CA THR A 81 -8.35 4.75 8.13
C THR A 81 -7.95 3.87 9.30
N LEU A 82 -6.74 4.09 9.83
CA LEU A 82 -6.26 3.40 11.01
C LEU A 82 -6.65 4.21 12.24
N ASN A 83 -7.34 3.57 13.20
CA ASN A 83 -7.73 4.24 14.43
C ASN A 83 -6.53 4.39 15.36
N ASP A 84 -6.32 5.61 15.82
CA ASP A 84 -5.16 6.12 16.55
C ASP A 84 -5.00 5.59 18.00
N ARG A 85 -5.71 4.52 18.36
CA ARG A 85 -5.53 3.90 19.69
C ARG A 85 -4.16 3.22 19.85
N ALA A 86 -3.37 3.16 18.78
CA ALA A 86 -2.04 2.58 18.75
C ALA A 86 -0.90 3.57 19.10
N GLU A 87 -1.13 4.89 19.12
CA GLU A 87 -0.04 5.87 19.31
C GLU A 87 0.25 6.28 20.76
N ARG A 88 -0.51 5.82 21.77
CA ARG A 88 -0.33 6.33 23.14
C ARG A 88 0.74 5.67 24.01
N HIS A 89 1.38 4.58 23.58
CA HIS A 89 2.49 3.98 24.32
C HIS A 89 3.66 3.75 23.36
N GLY A 90 4.77 4.46 23.59
CA GLY A 90 6.01 4.47 22.80
C GLY A 90 6.75 3.14 22.76
N HIS A 91 6.12 2.11 22.18
CA HIS A 91 6.74 0.87 21.82
C HIS A 91 6.52 0.62 20.33
N PRO A 92 7.58 0.54 19.51
CA PRO A 92 7.42 0.08 18.15
C PRO A 92 7.08 -1.40 18.24
N ARG A 93 5.80 -1.76 18.10
CA ARG A 93 5.46 -3.14 17.74
C ARG A 93 5.66 -3.28 16.23
N PRO A 94 6.65 -4.05 15.74
CA PRO A 94 6.46 -4.75 14.49
C PRO A 94 5.52 -5.94 14.76
N ARG A 95 4.88 -6.50 13.72
CA ARG A 95 4.03 -7.71 13.72
C ARG A 95 2.52 -7.49 13.85
N GLY A 96 1.99 -6.59 13.05
CA GLY A 96 0.74 -6.90 12.36
C GLY A 96 1.01 -6.71 10.88
N THR A 97 0.94 -7.79 10.11
CA THR A 97 0.98 -7.68 8.66
C THR A 97 -0.39 -7.15 8.27
N ASP A 98 -0.46 -5.88 7.87
CA ASP A 98 -1.67 -5.36 7.26
C ASP A 98 -1.72 -5.93 5.84
N ASP A 99 -2.33 -7.11 5.73
CA ASP A 99 -2.37 -7.87 4.49
C ASP A 99 -3.51 -7.37 3.61
N VAL A 100 -3.20 -7.29 2.31
CA VAL A 100 -4.19 -7.08 1.26
C VAL A 100 -4.41 -8.44 0.59
N LEU A 101 -5.65 -8.93 0.65
CA LEU A 101 -6.09 -10.15 -0.04
C LEU A 101 -6.92 -9.79 -1.28
#